data_AF-A0A485P3V6-F1
#
_entry.id   AF-A0A485P3V6-F1
#
_cell.length_a   1.000
_cell.length_b   1.000
_cell.length_c   1.000
_cell.angle_alpha   90.00
_cell.angle_beta   90.00
_cell.angle_gamma   90.00
#
_symmetry.space_group_name_H-M   'P 1'
#
loop_
_entity.id
_entity.type
_entity.pdbx_description
1 polymer ?
#
loop_
_entity_poly.entity_id
_entity_poly.type
_entity_poly.pdbx_seq_one_letter_code
_entity_poly.pdbx_strand_id
1 'polypeptide(L)'
;LTIRTQDEGLLSHVISFRVPGKDIVAKDNRISFFSLEQIANQKPAFIKPCGTVTAADSFFLAYGESAVLIMAEEDGLAMGYKWRAFLRDSV
;
A
#
# COMPACT_ATOMS: atom_id res chain seq x y z
N LEU A 1 -1.25 6.17 -0.58
CA LEU A 1 0.05 6.04 -1.28
C LEU A 1 0.16 7.18 -2.27
N THR A 2 1.26 7.94 -2.29
CA THR A 2 1.42 9.02 -3.30
C THR A 2 2.38 8.58 -4.40
N ILE A 3 2.16 9.09 -5.61
CA ILE A 3 3.06 8.95 -6.77
C ILE A 3 4.50 9.29 -6.38
N ARG A 4 4.63 10.44 -5.72
CA ARG A 4 5.90 10.97 -5.26
C ARG A 4 6.64 9.98 -4.37
N THR A 5 5.97 9.36 -3.40
CA THR A 5 6.60 8.36 -2.52
C THR A 5 7.12 7.14 -3.30
N GLN A 6 6.42 6.70 -4.35
CA GLN A 6 6.85 5.59 -5.19
C GLN A 6 8.01 5.99 -6.11
N ASP A 7 7.95 7.17 -6.72
CA ASP A 7 8.98 7.66 -7.63
C ASP A 7 10.28 8.03 -6.89
N GLU A 8 10.17 8.53 -5.65
CA GLU A 8 11.31 8.77 -4.76
C GLU A 8 11.88 7.48 -4.13
N GLY A 9 11.31 6.31 -4.43
CA GLY A 9 11.83 5.02 -3.95
C GLY A 9 11.70 4.80 -2.43
N LEU A 10 10.79 5.53 -1.77
CA LEU A 10 10.62 5.48 -0.32
C LEU A 10 9.87 4.22 0.16
N LEU A 11 9.32 3.44 -0.76
CA LEU A 11 8.61 2.18 -0.49
C LEU A 11 9.59 1.01 -0.22
N SER A 12 10.46 1.16 0.78
CA SER A 12 11.49 0.17 1.14
C SER A 12 10.95 -1.18 1.64
N HIS A 13 9.65 -1.29 1.88
CA HIS A 13 8.97 -2.52 2.29
C HIS A 13 8.39 -3.30 1.10
N VAL A 14 8.40 -2.72 -0.11
CA VAL A 14 7.96 -3.41 -1.33
C VAL A 14 9.12 -4.22 -1.87
N ILE A 15 8.90 -5.52 -2.04
CA ILE A 15 9.84 -6.42 -2.68
C ILE A 15 9.37 -6.74 -4.10
N SER A 16 10.31 -6.78 -5.05
CA SER A 16 10.00 -7.20 -6.42
C SER A 16 9.59 -8.67 -6.43
N PHE A 17 8.45 -8.97 -7.04
CA PHE A 17 7.92 -10.32 -7.12
C PHE A 17 7.81 -10.78 -8.57
N ARG A 18 8.36 -11.97 -8.87
CA ARG A 18 8.22 -12.59 -10.19
C ARG A 18 6.98 -13.46 -10.22
N VAL A 19 5.98 -13.01 -10.96
CA VAL A 19 4.76 -13.80 -11.16
C VAL A 19 5.01 -14.85 -12.25
N PRO A 20 4.71 -16.14 -12.02
CA PRO A 20 4.82 -17.16 -13.06
C PRO A 20 4.02 -16.77 -14.32
N GLY A 21 4.67 -16.78 -15.47
CA GLY A 21 4.05 -16.42 -16.75
C GLY A 21 3.83 -14.90 -16.97
N LYS A 22 4.38 -14.04 -16.11
CA LYS A 22 4.37 -12.58 -16.27
C LYS A 22 5.72 -11.96 -15.93
N ASP A 23 5.84 -10.67 -16.20
CA ASP A 23 7.00 -9.87 -15.80
C ASP A 23 7.11 -9.68 -14.29
N ILE A 24 8.26 -9.19 -13.86
CA ILE A 24 8.53 -8.83 -12.48
C ILE A 24 7.65 -7.62 -12.11
N VAL A 25 6.87 -7.77 -11.04
CA VAL A 25 6.07 -6.70 -10.45
C VAL A 25 6.88 -6.05 -9.33
N ALA A 26 7.20 -4.77 -9.48
CA ALA A 26 8.02 -4.01 -8.51
C ALA A 26 7.36 -2.70 -8.05
N LYS A 27 6.21 -2.34 -8.61
CA LYS A 27 5.49 -1.09 -8.32
C LYS A 27 4.05 -1.39 -7.94
N ASP A 28 3.50 -0.57 -7.05
CA ASP A 28 2.08 -0.58 -6.71
C ASP A 28 1.27 -0.02 -7.90
N ASN A 29 0.16 -0.69 -8.20
CA ASN A 29 -0.74 -0.36 -9.31
C ASN A 29 -1.93 0.52 -8.90
N ARG A 30 -2.14 0.79 -7.61
CA ARG A 30 -3.20 1.67 -7.10
C ARG A 30 -2.90 3.14 -7.32
N ILE A 31 -1.70 3.49 -7.75
CA ILE A 31 -1.32 4.86 -8.02
C ILE A 31 -1.99 5.34 -9.31
N SER A 32 -3.02 6.16 -9.18
CA SER A 32 -3.73 6.79 -10.29
C SER A 32 -3.71 8.31 -10.15
N PHE A 33 -3.64 9.00 -11.29
CA PHE A 33 -3.67 10.45 -11.37
C PHE A 33 -5.06 10.87 -11.85
N PHE A 34 -5.83 11.54 -10.98
CA PHE A 34 -7.06 12.21 -11.38
C PHE A 34 -6.92 13.71 -11.12
N SER A 35 -7.30 14.53 -12.09
CA SER A 35 -7.52 15.96 -11.83
C SER A 35 -8.77 16.14 -10.95
N LEU A 36 -8.87 17.27 -10.25
CA LEU A 36 -10.07 17.59 -9.47
C LEU A 36 -11.34 17.57 -10.33
N GLU A 37 -11.23 18.01 -11.57
CA GLU A 37 -12.32 17.97 -12.55
C GLU A 37 -12.71 16.53 -12.92
N GLN A 38 -11.74 15.64 -13.10
CA GLN A 38 -12.00 14.22 -13.38
C GLN A 38 -12.68 13.51 -12.21
N ILE A 39 -12.34 13.86 -10.98
CA ILE A 39 -12.99 13.33 -9.76
C ILE A 39 -14.43 13.87 -9.67
N ALA A 40 -14.63 15.18 -9.89
CA ALA A 40 -15.94 15.82 -9.81
C ALA A 40 -16.96 15.27 -10.82
N ASN A 41 -16.47 14.82 -11.99
CA ASN A 41 -17.31 14.24 -13.04
C ASN A 41 -17.63 12.74 -12.84
N GLN A 42 -17.12 12.10 -11.78
CA GLN A 42 -17.42 10.69 -11.52
C GLN A 42 -18.85 10.49 -11.03
N LYS A 43 -19.47 9.38 -11.46
CA LYS A 43 -20.78 8.99 -10.97
C LYS A 43 -20.67 8.32 -9.59
N PRO A 44 -21.67 8.47 -8.72
CA PRO A 44 -21.71 7.75 -7.45
C PRO A 44 -21.63 6.25 -7.67
N ALA A 45 -20.74 5.58 -6.94
CA ALA A 45 -20.46 4.16 -7.12
C ALA A 45 -21.51 3.29 -6.40
N PHE A 46 -21.91 3.69 -5.19
CA PHE A 46 -22.73 2.87 -4.30
C PHE A 46 -24.20 3.29 -4.27
N ILE A 47 -24.50 4.57 -4.02
CA ILE A 47 -25.88 5.08 -3.94
C ILE A 47 -26.15 5.98 -5.14
N LYS A 48 -27.09 5.59 -6.00
CA LYS A 48 -27.40 6.32 -7.24
C LYS A 48 -28.83 6.89 -7.18
N PRO A 49 -29.06 8.14 -7.66
CA PRO A 49 -28.08 9.08 -8.23
C PRO A 49 -27.45 10.04 -7.20
N CYS A 50 -27.90 10.05 -5.95
CA CYS A 50 -27.58 11.10 -4.96
C CYS A 50 -26.46 10.76 -3.96
N GLY A 51 -25.70 9.68 -4.18
CA GLY A 51 -24.55 9.36 -3.34
C GLY A 51 -23.37 10.29 -3.57
N THR A 52 -22.47 10.38 -2.60
CA THR A 52 -21.26 11.21 -2.68
C THR A 52 -20.00 10.39 -2.97
N VAL A 53 -19.99 9.11 -2.60
CA VAL A 53 -18.83 8.22 -2.78
C VAL A 53 -18.77 7.70 -4.22
N THR A 54 -17.61 7.84 -4.85
CA THR A 54 -17.32 7.47 -6.23
C THR A 54 -16.26 6.36 -6.31
N ALA A 55 -15.89 5.94 -7.52
CA ALA A 55 -14.78 5.00 -7.68
C ALA A 55 -13.41 5.66 -7.48
N ALA A 56 -13.29 6.98 -7.66
CA ALA A 56 -12.01 7.69 -7.62
C ALA A 56 -11.53 7.99 -6.18
N ASP A 57 -12.45 8.11 -5.23
CA ASP A 57 -12.18 8.33 -3.80
C ASP A 57 -12.30 7.05 -2.96
N SER A 58 -12.64 5.92 -3.58
CA SER A 58 -12.75 4.62 -2.93
C SER A 58 -11.50 3.77 -3.10
N PHE A 59 -11.29 2.83 -2.18
CA PHE A 59 -10.27 1.80 -2.34
C PHE A 59 -10.68 0.77 -3.41
N PHE A 60 -9.78 0.47 -4.34
CA PHE A 60 -9.97 -0.58 -5.35
C PHE A 60 -9.57 -1.96 -4.81
N LEU A 61 -10.20 -3.02 -5.33
CA LEU A 61 -9.87 -4.41 -4.99
C LEU A 61 -8.39 -4.71 -5.32
N ALA A 62 -7.62 -5.16 -4.35
CA ALA A 62 -6.21 -5.48 -4.55
C ALA A 62 -5.86 -6.87 -4.03
N TYR A 63 -4.85 -7.45 -4.65
CA TYR A 63 -4.20 -8.68 -4.21
C TYR A 63 -2.80 -8.31 -3.71
N GLY A 64 -2.44 -8.78 -2.52
CA GLY A 64 -1.15 -8.51 -1.92
C GLY A 64 -0.93 -9.41 -0.71
N GLU A 65 0.34 -9.59 -0.37
CA GLU A 65 0.79 -10.38 0.78
C GLU A 65 1.83 -9.56 1.53
N SER A 66 1.88 -9.73 2.85
CA SER A 66 2.87 -9.09 3.71
C SER A 66 3.35 -10.07 4.77
N ALA A 67 4.61 -9.91 5.18
CA ALA A 67 5.22 -10.68 6.24
C ALA A 67 6.01 -9.75 7.15
N VAL A 68 6.01 -10.05 8.46
CA VAL A 68 6.77 -9.32 9.47
C VAL A 68 7.47 -10.32 10.39
N LEU A 69 8.74 -10.08 10.67
CA LEU A 69 9.49 -10.83 11.69
C LEU A 69 9.42 -10.06 13.01
N ILE A 70 8.88 -10.70 14.04
CA ILE A 70 8.75 -10.17 15.40
C ILE A 70 9.43 -11.14 16.35
N MET A 71 10.22 -10.63 17.30
CA MET A 71 10.94 -11.42 18.31
C MET A 71 11.18 -10.60 19.57
N ALA A 72 11.60 -11.27 20.64
CA ALA A 72 12.05 -10.61 21.86
C ALA A 72 13.32 -9.77 21.60
N GLU A 73 13.51 -8.72 22.40
CA GLU A 73 14.68 -7.83 22.27
C GLU A 73 15.98 -8.58 22.54
N GLU A 74 16.01 -9.42 23.58
CA GLU A 74 17.19 -10.24 23.91
C GLU A 74 17.62 -11.17 22.77
N ASP A 75 16.69 -11.83 22.10
CA ASP A 75 16.97 -12.73 20.97
C ASP A 75 17.49 -11.94 19.77
N GLY A 76 16.86 -10.81 19.45
CA GLY A 76 17.30 -9.93 18.37
C GLY A 76 18.72 -9.42 18.57
N LEU A 77 19.06 -9.01 19.81
CA LEU A 77 20.41 -8.59 20.19
C LEU A 77 21.41 -9.74 20.08
N ALA A 78 21.07 -10.93 20.58
CA ALA A 78 21.93 -12.12 20.52
C ALA A 78 22.22 -12.55 19.07
N MET A 79 21.25 -12.39 18.16
CA MET A 79 21.40 -12.67 16.73
C MET A 79 22.08 -11.54 15.94
N GLY A 80 22.38 -10.40 16.59
CA GLY A 80 23.01 -9.24 15.94
C GLY A 80 22.08 -8.44 15.03
N TYR A 81 20.75 -8.58 15.18
CA TYR A 81 19.80 -7.79 14.41
C TYR A 81 19.66 -6.36 14.94
N LYS A 82 19.51 -5.41 14.02
CA LYS A 82 19.09 -4.04 14.32
C LYS A 82 17.59 -3.90 14.05
N TRP A 83 16.79 -3.74 15.10
CA TRP A 83 15.34 -3.60 14.97
C TRP A 83 14.93 -2.28 14.29
N ARG A 84 13.76 -2.29 13.65
CA ARG A 84 13.17 -1.10 13.02
C ARG A 84 12.26 -0.31 13.97
N ALA A 85 11.60 -1.00 14.90
CA ALA A 85 10.68 -0.40 15.88
C ALA A 85 10.44 -1.37 17.05
N PHE A 86 9.88 -0.86 18.15
CA PHE A 86 9.36 -1.67 19.25
C PHE A 86 7.84 -1.78 19.14
N LEU A 87 7.30 -2.99 19.29
CA LEU A 87 5.86 -3.17 19.48
C LEU A 87 5.50 -2.69 20.89
N ARG A 88 4.60 -1.71 20.97
CA ARG A 88 4.06 -1.19 22.22
C ARG A 88 2.62 -1.66 22.38
N ASP A 89 2.06 -1.40 23.54
CA ASP A 89 0.68 -1.74 23.85
C ASP A 89 -0.29 -1.14 22.81
N SER A 90 -1.28 -1.93 22.42
CA SER A 90 -2.35 -1.50 21.54
C SER A 90 -3.58 -1.23 22.40
N VAL A 91 -3.77 0.04 22.76
CA VAL A 91 -5.00 0.51 23.42
C VAL A 91 -6.12 0.65 22.39
#